data_AF-E7RTW8-F1
#
_entry.id   AF-E7RTW8-F1
#
_cell.length_a   1.000
_cell.length_b   1.000
_cell.length_c   1.000
_cell.angle_alpha   90.00
_cell.angle_beta   90.00
_cell.angle_gamma   90.00
#
_symmetry.space_group_name_H-M   'P 1'
#
loop_
_entity.id
_entity.type
_entity.pdbx_description
1 polymer ?
#
loop_
_entity_poly.entity_id
_entity_poly.type
_entity_poly.pdbx_seq_one_letter_code
_entity_poly.pdbx_strand_id
1 'polypeptide(L)'
;MAMEQIEVKILDRTFKLQVPPNEKPRLMNAVRIVDQKMREIRDASLAHGVERIAVNAALQITYEFLGQPVDSGAATVEQVQTLVTQLNNELDDGIRRFEGVR
;
A
#
# COMPACT_ATOMS: atom_id res chain seq x y z
N MET A 1 30.51 -9.48 3.60
CA MET A 1 29.56 -9.32 2.47
C MET A 1 29.80 -7.93 1.89
N ALA A 2 30.00 -7.79 0.58
CA ALA A 2 30.28 -6.49 -0.02
C ALA A 2 29.01 -5.62 -0.04
N MET A 3 29.12 -4.35 0.35
CA MET A 3 28.05 -3.36 0.18
C MET A 3 28.22 -2.63 -1.14
N GLU A 4 27.12 -2.42 -1.85
CA GLU A 4 27.06 -1.60 -3.05
C GLU A 4 26.55 -0.20 -2.67
N GLN A 5 27.14 0.84 -3.25
CA GLN A 5 26.64 2.20 -3.11
C GLN A 5 25.64 2.48 -4.24
N ILE A 6 24.42 2.86 -3.88
CA ILE A 6 23.37 3.23 -4.83
C ILE A 6 22.99 4.71 -4.66
N GLU A 7 22.59 5.34 -5.76
CA GLU A 7 22.06 6.69 -5.77
C GLU A 7 20.55 6.65 -6.02
N VAL A 8 19.78 7.32 -5.17
CA VAL A 8 18.32 7.33 -5.20
C VAL A 8 17.78 8.74 -5.11
N LYS A 9 16.60 8.98 -5.66
CA LYS A 9 15.95 10.30 -5.65
C LYS A 9 14.65 10.24 -4.84
N ILE A 10 14.52 11.11 -3.85
CA ILE A 10 13.36 11.22 -2.96
C ILE A 10 12.99 12.71 -2.83
N LEU A 11 11.74 13.06 -3.12
CA LEU A 11 11.21 14.43 -3.13
C LEU A 11 12.15 15.42 -3.83
N ASP A 12 12.59 15.03 -5.02
CA ASP A 12 13.47 15.81 -5.88
C ASP A 12 14.90 16.05 -5.35
N ARG A 13 15.28 15.34 -4.28
CA ARG A 13 16.62 15.34 -3.71
C ARG A 13 17.31 14.00 -3.92
N THR A 14 18.62 14.04 -4.15
CA THR A 14 19.42 12.86 -4.38
C THR A 14 20.11 12.39 -3.11
N PHE A 15 20.05 11.09 -2.83
CA PHE A 15 20.63 10.44 -1.65
C PHE A 15 21.52 9.28 -2.08
N LYS A 16 22.62 9.09 -1.34
CA LYS A 16 23.54 7.97 -1.52
C LYS A 16 23.36 6.99 -0.38
N LEU A 17 22.99 5.75 -0.70
CA LEU A 17 22.72 4.69 0.27
C LEU A 17 23.68 3.51 0.04
N GLN A 18 24.04 2.82 1.11
CA GLN A 18 24.78 1.56 1.02
C GLN A 18 23.81 0.40 1.25
N VAL A 19 23.86 -0.61 0.37
CA VAL A 19 22.96 -1.75 0.44
C VAL A 19 23.67 -3.04 0.04
N PRO A 20 23.39 -4.17 0.71
CA PRO A 20 23.75 -5.48 0.20
C PRO A 20 23.08 -5.76 -1.16
N PRO A 21 23.76 -6.39 -2.14
CA PRO A 21 23.20 -6.63 -3.47
C PRO A 21 21.86 -7.38 -3.48
N ASN A 22 21.68 -8.31 -2.53
CA ASN A 22 20.46 -9.10 -2.35
C ASN A 22 19.27 -8.28 -1.80
N GLU A 23 19.53 -7.16 -1.12
CA GLU A 23 18.49 -6.31 -0.54
C GLU A 23 18.17 -5.07 -1.39
N LYS A 24 18.98 -4.79 -2.42
CA LYS A 24 18.79 -3.66 -3.33
C LYS A 24 17.35 -3.52 -3.86
N PRO A 25 16.66 -4.58 -4.33
CA PRO A 25 15.27 -4.46 -4.79
C PRO A 25 14.31 -4.03 -3.68
N ARG A 26 14.50 -4.56 -2.46
CA ARG A 26 13.68 -4.23 -1.29
C ARG A 26 13.88 -2.78 -0.86
N LEU A 27 15.13 -2.30 -0.86
CA LEU A 27 15.44 -0.91 -0.57
C LEU A 27 14.86 0.03 -1.63
N MET A 28 14.94 -0.32 -2.92
CA MET A 28 14.36 0.49 -3.99
C MET A 28 12.82 0.62 -3.86
N ASN A 29 12.15 -0.44 -3.42
CA ASN A 29 10.73 -0.37 -3.07
C ASN A 29 10.46 0.57 -1.90
N ALA A 30 11.28 0.51 -0.84
CA ALA A 30 11.15 1.43 0.29
C ALA A 30 11.34 2.89 -0.13
N VAL A 31 12.33 3.18 -0.97
CA VAL A 31 12.56 4.51 -1.57
C VAL A 31 11.32 5.01 -2.30
N ARG A 32 10.69 4.16 -3.12
CA ARG A 32 9.47 4.52 -3.86
C ARG A 32 8.30 4.85 -2.91
N ILE A 33 8.13 4.07 -1.84
CA ILE A 33 7.07 4.30 -0.84
C ILE A 33 7.29 5.65 -0.15
N VAL A 34 8.53 5.93 0.26
CA VAL A 34 8.88 7.20 0.92
C VAL A 34 8.67 8.39 -0.03
N ASP A 35 9.14 8.31 -1.27
CA ASP A 35 8.97 9.39 -2.27
C ASP A 35 7.48 9.69 -2.51
N GLN A 36 6.68 8.64 -2.70
CA GLN A 36 5.24 8.75 -2.89
C GLN A 36 4.55 9.44 -1.70
N LYS A 37 4.84 9.00 -0.47
CA LYS A 37 4.23 9.59 0.74
C LYS A 37 4.66 11.05 0.93
N MET A 38 5.92 11.38 0.67
CA MET A 38 6.40 12.76 0.77
C MET A 38 5.74 13.67 -0.27
N ARG A 39 5.47 13.16 -1.49
CA ARG A 39 4.74 13.91 -2.53
C ARG A 39 3.28 14.13 -2.13
N GLU A 40 2.59 13.09 -1.63
CA GLU A 40 1.22 13.21 -1.12
C GLU A 40 1.08 14.30 -0.06
N ILE A 41 2.01 14.33 0.91
CA ILE A 41 1.99 15.32 2.00
C ILE A 41 2.33 16.73 1.49
N ARG A 42 3.25 16.85 0.54
CA ARG A 42 3.57 18.14 -0.11
C ARG A 42 2.35 18.69 -0.85
N ASP A 43 1.67 17.84 -1.62
CA ASP A 43 0.55 18.24 -2.45
C ASP A 43 -0.70 18.57 -1.59
N ALA A 44 -0.86 17.89 -0.44
CA ALA A 44 -1.91 18.18 0.53
C ALA A 44 -1.66 19.48 1.32
N SER A 45 -0.44 20.01 1.38
CA SER A 45 -0.14 21.21 2.16
C SER A 45 1.05 22.00 1.62
N LEU A 46 0.70 23.07 0.89
CA LEU A 46 1.60 23.99 0.19
C LEU A 46 2.62 24.73 1.08
N ALA A 47 2.44 24.76 2.41
CA ALA A 47 3.20 25.63 3.31
C ALA A 47 4.23 24.91 4.19
N HIS A 48 4.49 23.61 3.98
CA HIS A 48 5.45 22.86 4.78
C HIS A 48 6.84 22.81 4.13
N GLY A 49 7.88 23.11 4.93
CA GLY A 49 9.26 22.85 4.56
C GLY A 49 9.54 21.34 4.41
N VAL A 50 10.55 21.00 3.60
CA VAL A 50 10.95 19.62 3.29
C VAL A 50 11.20 18.77 4.53
N GLU A 51 11.75 19.36 5.59
CA GLU A 51 12.02 18.68 6.86
C GLU A 51 10.72 18.20 7.54
N ARG A 52 9.70 19.05 7.60
CA ARG A 52 8.40 18.69 8.18
C ARG A 52 7.67 17.66 7.30
N ILE A 53 7.79 17.76 5.98
CA ILE A 53 7.27 16.75 5.05
C ILE A 53 7.90 15.39 5.32
N ALA A 54 9.23 15.33 5.49
CA ALA A 54 9.95 14.08 5.78
C ALA A 54 9.52 13.46 7.11
N VAL A 55 9.41 14.28 8.17
CA VAL A 55 8.96 13.81 9.49
C VAL A 55 7.52 13.28 9.44
N ASN A 56 6.60 14.01 8.79
CA ASN A 56 5.22 13.57 8.64
C ASN A 56 5.11 12.30 7.79
N ALA A 57 5.91 12.18 6.72
CA ALA A 57 5.94 10.97 5.90
C ALA A 57 6.43 9.76 6.70
N ALA A 58 7.51 9.91 7.48
CA ALA A 58 8.02 8.85 8.34
C ALA A 58 6.99 8.43 9.39
N LEU A 59 6.32 9.39 10.04
CA LEU A 59 5.27 9.13 11.01
C LEU A 59 4.09 8.39 10.38
N GLN A 60 3.63 8.82 9.20
CA GLN A 60 2.49 8.20 8.52
C GLN A 60 2.81 6.78 8.04
N ILE A 61 3.99 6.55 7.45
CA ILE A 61 4.44 5.20 7.05
C ILE A 61 4.54 4.29 8.27
N THR A 62 5.09 4.79 9.38
CA THR A 62 5.19 4.00 10.62
C THR A 62 3.82 3.73 11.22
N TYR A 63 2.91 4.69 11.17
CA TYR A 63 1.53 4.51 11.62
C TYR A 63 0.79 3.47 10.77
N GLU A 64 0.97 3.48 9.45
CA GLU A 64 0.42 2.45 8.54
C GLU A 64 1.05 1.07 8.83
N PHE A 65 2.35 1.02 9.09
CA PHE A 65 3.06 -0.22 9.43
C PHE A 65 2.63 -0.80 10.79
N LEU A 66 2.39 0.05 11.79
CA LEU A 66 1.92 -0.36 13.13
C LEU A 66 0.42 -0.60 13.19
N GLY A 67 -0.34 0.12 12.35
CA GLY A 67 -1.79 0.12 12.29
C GLY A 67 -2.37 -0.86 11.27
N GLN A 68 -1.54 -1.49 10.44
CA GLN A 68 -1.93 -2.72 9.76
C GLN A 68 -2.03 -3.83 10.82
N PRO A 69 -3.24 -4.30 11.19
CA PRO A 69 -3.37 -5.74 11.37
C PRO A 69 -2.83 -6.35 10.07
N VAL A 70 -2.15 -7.48 10.18
CA VAL A 70 -1.73 -8.31 9.05
C VAL A 70 -2.94 -8.74 8.20
N ASP A 71 -3.56 -7.80 7.49
CA ASP A 71 -4.57 -8.03 6.48
C ASP A 71 -3.83 -8.34 5.17
N SER A 72 -3.00 -9.37 5.28
CA SER A 72 -2.31 -10.02 4.18
C SER A 72 -3.34 -10.79 3.37
N GLY A 73 -4.15 -10.11 2.56
CA GLY A 73 -4.80 -10.67 1.36
C GLY A 73 -5.61 -11.97 1.50
N ALA A 74 -5.92 -12.43 2.72
CA ALA A 74 -6.82 -13.52 2.97
C ALA A 74 -8.13 -12.87 3.38
N ALA A 75 -9.05 -12.71 2.42
CA ALA A 75 -10.44 -12.47 2.75
C ALA A 75 -10.79 -13.44 3.89
N THR A 76 -11.22 -12.91 5.03
CA THR A 76 -11.54 -13.76 6.17
C THR A 76 -12.59 -14.77 5.70
N VAL A 77 -12.56 -15.99 6.24
CA VAL A 77 -13.54 -17.03 5.88
C VAL A 77 -14.96 -16.47 5.96
N GLU A 78 -15.20 -15.56 6.90
CA GLU A 78 -16.46 -14.83 7.07
C GLU A 78 -16.80 -13.88 5.91
N GLN A 79 -15.85 -13.11 5.39
CA GLN A 79 -16.05 -12.25 4.20
C GLN A 79 -16.31 -13.08 2.94
N VAL A 80 -15.57 -14.17 2.76
CA VAL A 80 -15.79 -15.11 1.64
C VAL A 80 -17.16 -15.77 1.77
N GLN A 81 -17.54 -16.21 2.97
CA GLN A 81 -18.83 -16.84 3.22
C GLN A 81 -19.99 -15.87 2.99
N THR A 82 -19.82 -14.61 3.37
CA THR A 82 -20.81 -13.55 3.13
C THR A 82 -20.99 -13.31 1.64
N LEU A 83 -19.90 -13.21 0.88
CA LEU A 83 -19.93 -13.01 -0.56
C LEU A 83 -20.55 -14.21 -1.31
N VAL A 84 -20.18 -15.44 -0.93
CA VAL A 84 -20.76 -16.66 -1.50
C VAL A 84 -22.27 -16.74 -1.23
N THR A 85 -22.71 -16.36 -0.03
CA THR A 85 -24.13 -16.35 0.32
C THR A 85 -24.90 -15.31 -0.51
N GLN A 86 -24.32 -14.12 -0.72
CA GLN A 86 -24.92 -13.09 -1.57
C GLN A 86 -25.08 -13.56 -3.02
N LEU A 87 -24.02 -14.15 -3.59
CA LEU A 87 -24.05 -14.68 -4.96
C LEU A 87 -25.08 -15.82 -5.11
N ASN A 88 -25.18 -16.71 -4.13
CA ASN A 88 -26.19 -17.78 -4.15
C ASN A 88 -27.61 -17.21 -4.12
N ASN A 89 -27.87 -16.19 -3.29
CA ASN A 89 -29.18 -15.56 -3.22
C ASN A 89 -29.55 -14.86 -4.53
N GLU A 90 -28.60 -14.15 -5.17
CA GLU A 90 -28.84 -13.52 -6.47
C GLU A 90 -29.12 -14.55 -7.58
N LEU A 91 -28.43 -15.70 -7.55
CA LEU A 91 -28.66 -16.79 -8.49
C LEU A 91 -30.05 -17.42 -8.29
N ASP A 92 -30.44 -17.67 -7.04
CA ASP A 92 -31.76 -18.22 -6.70
C ASP A 92 -32.89 -17.26 -7.11
N ASP A 93 -32.72 -15.96 -6.89
CA ASP A 93 -33.67 -14.94 -7.33
C ASP A 93 -33.75 -14.86 -8.87
N GLY A 94 -32.62 -15.03 -9.55
CA GLY A 94 -32.56 -15.14 -11.01
C GLY A 94 -33.34 -16.36 -11.52
N ILE A 95 -33.12 -17.54 -10.94
CA ILE A 95 -33.80 -18.78 -11.33
C ILE A 95 -35.31 -18.67 -11.14
N ARG A 96 -35.78 -18.13 -10.01
CA ARG A 96 -37.21 -17.92 -9.75
C ARG A 96 -37.88 -17.01 -10.76
N ARG A 97 -37.18 -15.96 -11.21
CA ARG A 97 -37.68 -15.07 -12.27
C ARG A 97 -37.83 -15.78 -13.60
N PHE A 98 -36.96 -16.74 -13.91
CA PHE A 98 -37.06 -17.53 -15.13
C PHE A 98 -38.14 -18.64 -15.04
N GLU A 99 -38.37 -19.23 -13.87
CA GLU A 99 -39.41 -20.23 -13.67
C GLU A 99 -40.83 -19.63 -13.61
N GLY A 100 -40.99 -18.39 -13.13
CA GLY A 100 -42.28 -17.69 -13.09
C GLY A 100 -42.80 -17.15 -14.43
N VAL A 101 -42.05 -17.32 -15.53
CA VAL A 101 -42.39 -16.80 -16.87
C VAL A 101 -42.79 -17.93 -17.84
N ARG A 102 -42.93 -19.17 -17.36
CA ARG A 102 -43.44 -20.32 -18.13
C ARG A 102 -44.83 -20.74 -17.72
#